data_AF-A0A937DRE3-F1
#
_entry.id   AF-A0A937DRE3-F1
#
_cell.length_a   1.000
_cell.length_b   1.000
_cell.length_c   1.000
_cell.angle_alpha   90.00
_cell.angle_beta   90.00
_cell.angle_gamma   90.00
#
_symmetry.space_group_name_H-M   'P 1'
#
loop_
_entity.id
_entity.type
_entity.pdbx_description
1 polymer ?
#
loop_
_entity_poly.entity_id
_entity_poly.type
_entity_poly.pdbx_seq_one_letter_code
_entity_poly.pdbx_strand_id
1 'polypeptide(L)'
;MAQQITYDKAYDAVAPEDFPAMLEVPRYGRRTDAFDGIISATHDHFWDPFDRAYIDFDQPFDMSKTPIVPLDMIVELRSAVADRLDDGQKIQLANDVTHWSVSNLLHGEQGALSLSASLCHILLDPGAQEYAANQAREEARHVAGFTRYIQKRWGQPLPVGKTIATVLGDLVSTPEVYKKIVGMQMLIEGLAMGSFATFNAKTNDPVLRRLGQLGLADKAVHHPFGATWAAGTTGPSRGARPKKRGA
;
A
#
# COMPACT_ATOMS: atom_id res chain seq x y z
N MET A 1 -2.76 -16.09 32.00
CA MET A 1 -2.79 -14.62 32.17
C MET A 1 -2.87 -14.02 30.78
N ALA A 2 -4.05 -13.59 30.32
CA ALA A 2 -4.17 -12.90 29.05
C ALA A 2 -3.41 -11.57 29.17
N GLN A 3 -2.39 -11.33 28.33
CA GLN A 3 -1.72 -10.05 28.26
C GLN A 3 -2.77 -9.00 27.87
N GLN A 4 -2.90 -7.97 28.71
CA GLN A 4 -3.82 -6.87 28.50
C GLN A 4 -3.40 -6.13 27.24
N ILE A 5 -4.24 -6.20 26.22
CA ILE A 5 -4.14 -5.38 25.00
C ILE A 5 -4.27 -3.93 25.48
N THR A 6 -3.19 -3.16 25.33
CA THR A 6 -3.22 -1.71 25.55
C THR A 6 -4.16 -1.14 24.47
N TYR A 7 -4.99 -0.14 24.75
CA TYR A 7 -5.91 0.40 23.74
C TYR A 7 -5.61 1.88 23.56
N ASP A 8 -5.37 2.29 22.31
CA ASP A 8 -5.11 3.69 21.97
C ASP A 8 -6.38 4.33 21.39
N LYS A 9 -6.78 5.45 21.98
CA LYS A 9 -7.99 6.20 21.61
C LYS A 9 -7.90 6.87 20.25
N ALA A 10 -6.69 7.00 19.69
CA ALA A 10 -6.48 7.46 18.32
C ALA A 10 -7.20 6.56 17.28
N TYR A 11 -7.54 5.33 17.66
CA TYR A 11 -8.22 4.35 16.80
C TYR A 11 -9.68 4.09 17.20
N ASP A 12 -10.23 4.94 18.07
CA ASP A 12 -11.68 5.00 18.27
C ASP A 12 -12.35 5.28 16.91
N ALA A 13 -13.38 4.51 16.59
CA ALA A 13 -14.14 4.65 15.37
C ALA A 13 -15.63 4.46 15.62
N VAL A 14 -16.43 4.99 14.72
CA VAL A 14 -17.89 4.85 14.73
C VAL A 14 -18.36 3.91 13.65
N ALA A 15 -19.61 3.48 13.72
CA ALA A 15 -20.23 2.78 12.60
C ALA A 15 -20.31 3.73 11.38
N PRO A 16 -20.16 3.24 10.14
CA PRO A 16 -20.29 4.06 8.93
C PRO A 16 -21.61 4.86 8.84
N GLU A 17 -22.68 4.34 9.43
CA GLU A 17 -24.00 4.95 9.50
C GLU A 17 -24.15 6.01 10.61
N ASP A 18 -23.22 6.09 11.57
CA ASP A 18 -23.27 7.02 12.71
C ASP A 18 -22.49 8.32 12.43
N PHE A 19 -22.86 8.99 11.33
CA PHE A 19 -22.31 10.31 11.00
C PHE A 19 -22.56 11.38 12.09
N PRO A 20 -23.69 11.41 12.84
CA PRO A 20 -23.87 12.38 13.92
C PRO A 20 -22.73 12.41 14.95
N ALA A 21 -22.14 11.26 15.30
CA ALA A 21 -21.00 11.20 16.20
C ALA A 21 -19.76 11.95 15.68
N MET A 22 -19.63 12.13 14.37
CA MET A 22 -18.55 12.91 13.74
C MET A 22 -18.73 14.43 13.91
N LEU A 23 -19.94 14.88 14.28
CA LEU A 23 -20.33 16.28 14.47
C LEU A 23 -20.33 16.72 15.95
N GLU A 24 -20.14 15.77 16.87
CA GLU A 24 -20.09 16.05 18.30
C GLU A 24 -19.00 17.07 18.63
N VAL A 25 -19.37 18.20 19.24
CA VAL A 25 -18.45 19.33 19.49
C VAL A 25 -17.17 18.91 20.23
N PRO A 26 -17.21 18.05 21.26
CA PRO A 26 -15.99 17.61 21.93
C PRO A 26 -15.00 16.86 21.02
N ARG A 27 -15.47 16.25 19.92
CA ARG A 27 -14.65 15.48 18.99
C ARG A 27 -13.52 16.32 18.38
N TYR A 28 -13.80 17.56 18.00
CA TYR A 28 -12.82 18.44 17.37
C TYR A 28 -11.59 18.70 18.26
N GLY A 29 -11.76 18.62 19.59
CA GLY A 29 -10.67 18.74 20.56
C GLY A 29 -9.89 17.46 20.85
N ARG A 30 -10.24 16.33 20.21
CA ARG A 30 -9.63 15.00 20.48
C ARG A 30 -8.38 14.71 19.65
N ARG A 31 -7.97 15.60 18.74
CA ARG A 31 -6.85 15.38 17.83
C ARG A 31 -5.58 15.01 18.59
N THR A 32 -5.00 13.87 18.26
CA THR A 32 -3.64 13.50 18.69
C THR A 32 -2.59 14.03 17.72
N ASP A 33 -1.37 14.23 18.20
CA ASP A 33 -0.18 14.61 17.42
C ASP A 33 0.58 13.39 16.87
N ALA A 34 0.10 12.18 17.15
CA ALA A 34 0.75 10.91 16.82
C ALA A 34 1.04 10.74 15.32
N PHE A 35 0.27 11.41 14.45
CA PHE A 35 0.37 11.31 13.00
C PHE A 35 1.00 12.53 12.34
N ASP A 36 1.24 13.63 13.07
CA ASP A 36 1.67 14.90 12.49
C ASP A 36 3.01 14.77 11.75
N GLY A 37 3.96 14.01 12.31
CA GLY A 37 5.25 13.76 11.66
C GLY A 37 5.13 12.96 10.36
N ILE A 38 4.23 11.98 10.33
CA ILE A 38 3.95 11.15 9.15
C ILE A 38 3.28 12.01 8.07
N ILE A 39 2.27 12.79 8.45
CA ILE A 39 1.54 13.70 7.55
C ILE A 39 2.48 14.78 7.00
N SER A 40 3.37 15.35 7.81
CA SER A 40 4.31 16.35 7.32
C SER A 40 5.28 15.78 6.29
N ALA A 41 5.77 14.55 6.50
CA ALA A 41 6.73 13.92 5.60
C ALA A 41 6.17 13.63 4.19
N THR A 42 4.85 13.55 4.03
CA THR A 42 4.22 13.26 2.73
C THR A 42 4.37 14.40 1.72
N HIS A 43 4.54 15.63 2.23
CA HIS A 43 4.78 16.81 1.39
C HIS A 43 6.12 16.74 0.66
N ASP A 44 7.16 16.20 1.31
CA ASP A 44 8.51 16.11 0.77
C ASP A 44 8.64 15.07 -0.35
N HIS A 45 7.68 14.14 -0.43
CA HIS A 45 7.71 13.00 -1.35
C HIS A 45 6.56 13.00 -2.36
N PHE A 46 5.79 14.10 -2.40
CA PHE A 46 4.68 14.23 -3.32
C PHE A 46 5.13 14.13 -4.79
N TRP A 47 4.47 13.26 -5.56
CA TRP A 47 4.60 13.13 -7.01
C TRP A 47 3.25 13.16 -7.72
N ASP A 48 3.23 13.55 -9.00
CA ASP A 48 2.03 13.58 -9.82
C ASP A 48 2.15 12.60 -11.02
N PRO A 49 1.29 11.56 -11.13
CA PRO A 49 1.29 10.66 -12.29
C PRO A 49 0.86 11.34 -13.61
N PHE A 50 0.45 12.61 -13.58
CA PHE A 50 0.09 13.39 -14.76
C PHE A 50 1.18 14.37 -15.20
N ASP A 51 2.22 14.57 -14.39
CA ASP A 51 3.34 15.44 -14.71
C ASP A 51 4.58 14.63 -15.10
N ARG A 52 5.08 14.90 -16.31
CA ARG A 52 6.27 14.25 -16.89
C ARG A 52 7.55 14.55 -16.11
N ALA A 53 7.58 15.60 -15.29
CA ALA A 53 8.71 15.88 -14.41
C ALA A 53 8.91 14.78 -13.36
N TYR A 54 7.84 14.09 -12.95
CA TYR A 54 7.92 12.97 -12.02
C TYR A 54 8.13 11.63 -12.72
N ILE A 55 7.32 11.38 -13.76
CA ILE A 55 7.34 10.13 -14.52
C ILE A 55 6.86 10.35 -15.96
N ASP A 56 7.67 9.92 -16.92
CA ASP A 56 7.31 9.93 -18.34
C ASP A 56 6.94 8.51 -18.79
N PHE A 57 5.64 8.25 -18.91
CA PHE A 57 5.13 6.95 -19.34
C PHE A 57 5.36 6.66 -20.83
N ASP A 58 5.75 7.65 -21.64
CA ASP A 58 6.02 7.49 -23.06
C ASP A 58 7.45 7.03 -23.36
N GLN A 59 8.30 6.86 -22.33
CA GLN A 59 9.65 6.35 -22.54
C GLN A 59 9.63 4.99 -23.25
N PRO A 60 10.41 4.85 -24.35
CA PRO A 60 10.38 3.67 -25.19
C PRO A 60 10.99 2.46 -24.47
N PHE A 61 10.36 1.30 -24.65
CA PHE A 61 10.87 0.02 -24.17
C PHE A 61 10.40 -1.10 -25.13
N ASP A 62 11.34 -1.84 -25.72
CA ASP A 62 11.05 -2.89 -26.70
C ASP A 62 10.82 -4.24 -26.00
N MET A 63 9.56 -4.50 -25.63
CA MET A 63 9.13 -5.73 -24.96
C MET A 63 9.30 -6.99 -25.83
N SER A 64 9.50 -6.86 -27.14
CA SER A 64 9.74 -8.01 -28.02
C SER A 64 11.17 -8.54 -27.96
N LYS A 65 12.11 -7.71 -27.47
CA LYS A 65 13.54 -8.05 -27.39
C LYS A 65 14.06 -8.14 -25.97
N THR A 66 13.46 -7.39 -25.05
CA THR A 66 13.89 -7.31 -23.66
C THR A 66 12.71 -7.59 -22.75
N PRO A 67 12.79 -8.59 -21.85
CA PRO A 67 11.71 -8.86 -20.92
C PRO A 67 11.65 -7.76 -19.85
N ILE A 68 10.46 -7.40 -19.38
CA ILE A 68 10.28 -6.35 -18.36
C ILE A 68 11.00 -6.71 -17.05
N VAL A 69 11.08 -7.98 -16.70
CA VAL A 69 11.92 -8.47 -15.60
C VAL A 69 12.89 -9.54 -16.12
N PRO A 70 14.05 -9.72 -15.48
CA PRO A 70 14.96 -10.82 -15.78
C PRO A 70 14.27 -12.18 -15.84
N LEU A 71 14.61 -13.01 -16.84
CA LEU A 71 13.96 -14.31 -17.06
C LEU A 71 14.13 -15.27 -15.87
N ASP A 72 15.21 -15.14 -15.10
CA ASP A 72 15.44 -15.96 -13.92
C ASP A 72 14.45 -15.67 -12.78
N MET A 73 13.73 -14.54 -12.82
CA MET A 73 12.64 -14.24 -11.88
C MET A 73 11.34 -14.96 -12.21
N ILE A 74 11.21 -15.53 -13.42
CA ILE A 74 9.99 -16.21 -13.86
C ILE A 74 10.04 -17.67 -13.43
N VAL A 75 9.22 -18.04 -12.46
CA VAL A 75 9.23 -19.38 -11.85
C VAL A 75 8.86 -20.45 -12.88
N GLU A 76 7.95 -20.15 -13.80
CA GLU A 76 7.51 -21.03 -14.88
C GLU A 76 8.68 -21.40 -15.80
N LEU A 77 9.64 -20.49 -16.02
CA LEU A 77 10.85 -20.73 -16.81
C LEU A 77 11.90 -21.56 -16.06
N ARG A 78 11.68 -21.89 -14.77
CA ARG A 78 12.50 -22.84 -14.00
C ARG A 78 11.94 -24.26 -14.04
N SER A 79 11.04 -24.55 -14.98
CA SER A 79 10.41 -25.86 -15.17
C SER A 79 10.59 -26.35 -16.62
N ALA A 80 10.12 -27.56 -16.91
CA ALA A 80 10.14 -28.14 -18.27
C ALA A 80 9.37 -27.32 -19.32
N VAL A 81 8.61 -26.31 -18.91
CA VAL A 81 8.02 -25.32 -19.83
C VAL A 81 9.12 -24.61 -20.62
N ALA A 82 10.26 -24.27 -20.01
CA ALA A 82 11.34 -23.55 -20.69
C ALA A 82 11.93 -24.32 -21.88
N ASP A 83 11.98 -25.65 -21.80
CA ASP A 83 12.49 -26.51 -22.88
C ASP A 83 11.55 -26.56 -24.09
N ARG A 84 10.30 -26.08 -23.93
CA ARG A 84 9.27 -26.06 -24.98
C ARG A 84 9.16 -24.70 -25.68
N LEU A 85 9.89 -23.69 -25.23
CA LEU A 85 9.80 -22.32 -25.72
C LEU A 85 11.10 -21.88 -26.40
N ASP A 86 10.98 -21.18 -27.53
CA ASP A 86 12.10 -20.42 -28.07
C ASP A 86 12.37 -19.14 -27.23
N ASP A 87 13.45 -18.44 -27.52
CA ASP A 87 13.86 -17.29 -26.70
C ASP A 87 12.88 -16.11 -26.78
N GLY A 88 12.22 -15.90 -27.93
CA GLY A 88 11.17 -14.89 -28.06
C GLY A 88 9.92 -15.25 -27.25
N GLN A 89 9.55 -16.53 -27.26
CA GLN A 89 8.44 -17.06 -26.47
C GLN A 89 8.71 -16.99 -24.97
N LYS A 90 9.96 -17.19 -24.52
CA LYS A 90 10.36 -16.99 -23.12
C LYS A 90 10.20 -15.53 -22.69
N ILE A 91 10.58 -14.58 -23.55
CA ILE A 91 10.38 -13.15 -23.31
C ILE A 91 8.89 -12.82 -23.22
N GLN A 92 8.08 -13.35 -24.16
CA GLN A 92 6.63 -13.15 -24.14
C GLN A 92 6.01 -13.69 -22.85
N LEU A 93 6.32 -14.92 -22.46
CA LEU A 93 5.82 -15.50 -21.20
C LEU A 93 6.24 -14.67 -19.99
N ALA A 94 7.49 -14.21 -19.94
CA ALA A 94 7.96 -13.34 -18.86
C ALA A 94 7.15 -12.04 -18.77
N ASN A 95 6.85 -11.43 -19.91
CA ASN A 95 6.04 -10.21 -19.97
C ASN A 95 4.58 -10.47 -19.58
N ASP A 96 4.00 -11.61 -19.94
CA ASP A 96 2.64 -11.99 -19.56
C ASP A 96 2.51 -12.24 -18.05
N VAL A 97 3.47 -12.94 -17.45
CA VAL A 97 3.56 -13.14 -16.00
C VAL A 97 3.74 -11.81 -15.27
N THR A 98 4.53 -10.90 -15.84
CA THR A 98 4.73 -9.56 -15.29
C THR A 98 3.46 -8.71 -15.41
N HIS A 99 2.74 -8.79 -16.54
CA HIS A 99 1.45 -8.10 -16.74
C HIS A 99 0.43 -8.51 -15.67
N TRP A 100 0.35 -9.81 -15.41
CA TRP A 100 -0.51 -10.34 -14.35
C TRP A 100 -0.08 -9.84 -12.97
N SER A 101 1.22 -9.86 -12.67
CA SER A 101 1.76 -9.40 -11.38
C SER A 101 1.48 -7.91 -11.15
N VAL A 102 1.75 -7.05 -12.14
CA VAL A 102 1.50 -5.60 -12.06
C VAL A 102 0.00 -5.28 -12.04
N SER A 103 -0.84 -6.07 -12.72
CA SER A 103 -2.30 -5.93 -12.63
C SER A 103 -2.82 -6.26 -11.23
N ASN A 104 -2.31 -7.31 -10.58
CA ASN A 104 -2.69 -7.64 -9.20
C ASN A 104 -2.19 -6.59 -8.21
N LEU A 105 -1.01 -6.02 -8.45
CA LEU A 105 -0.52 -4.88 -7.68
C LEU A 105 -1.47 -3.68 -7.78
N LEU A 106 -1.90 -3.30 -8.99
CA LEU A 106 -2.91 -2.27 -9.21
C LEU A 106 -4.23 -2.54 -8.45
N HIS A 107 -4.71 -3.78 -8.44
CA HIS A 107 -5.89 -4.16 -7.65
C HIS A 107 -5.65 -4.03 -6.14
N GLY A 108 -4.43 -4.33 -5.68
CA GLY A 108 -3.97 -4.07 -4.32
C GLY A 108 -4.06 -2.59 -3.95
N GLU A 109 -3.51 -1.71 -4.79
CA GLU A 109 -3.57 -0.25 -4.59
C GLU A 109 -5.03 0.25 -4.57
N GLN A 110 -5.91 -0.31 -5.41
CA GLN A 110 -7.34 0.00 -5.39
C GLN A 110 -8.00 -0.43 -4.07
N GLY A 111 -7.60 -1.57 -3.52
CA GLY A 111 -8.05 -2.04 -2.21
C GLY A 111 -7.58 -1.13 -1.08
N ALA A 112 -6.31 -0.72 -1.10
CA ALA A 112 -5.73 0.23 -0.16
C ALA A 112 -6.45 1.57 -0.20
N LEU A 113 -6.65 2.14 -1.38
CA LEU A 113 -7.43 3.35 -1.60
C LEU A 113 -8.81 3.27 -0.96
N SER A 114 -9.55 2.20 -1.26
CA SER A 114 -10.93 2.02 -0.78
C SER A 114 -10.98 1.87 0.74
N LEU A 115 -10.02 1.14 1.32
CA LEU A 115 -9.92 0.95 2.75
C LEU A 115 -9.54 2.24 3.47
N SER A 116 -8.55 2.99 2.99
CA SER A 116 -8.14 4.27 3.59
C SER A 116 -9.27 5.31 3.51
N ALA A 117 -10.02 5.36 2.41
CA ALA A 117 -11.23 6.17 2.30
C ALA A 117 -12.29 5.75 3.35
N SER A 118 -12.47 4.43 3.57
CA SER A 118 -13.40 3.94 4.59
C SER A 118 -12.95 4.30 6.02
N LEU A 119 -11.64 4.30 6.29
CA LEU A 119 -11.09 4.73 7.58
C LEU A 119 -11.31 6.22 7.83
N CYS A 120 -11.09 7.05 6.80
CA CYS A 120 -11.39 8.49 6.86
C CYS A 120 -12.86 8.76 7.24
N HIS A 121 -13.78 7.91 6.79
CA HIS A 121 -15.21 8.03 7.09
C HIS A 121 -15.57 7.73 8.56
N ILE A 122 -14.79 6.88 9.25
CA ILE A 122 -15.19 6.32 10.56
C ILE A 122 -14.28 6.69 11.74
N LEU A 123 -13.07 7.21 11.51
CA LEU A 123 -12.12 7.52 12.59
C LEU A 123 -12.52 8.78 13.38
N LEU A 124 -12.62 8.65 14.70
CA LEU A 124 -13.04 9.75 15.57
C LEU A 124 -11.94 10.77 15.85
N ASP A 125 -10.69 10.35 15.93
CA ASP A 125 -9.53 11.23 16.09
C ASP A 125 -9.29 12.03 14.80
N PRO A 126 -9.36 13.38 14.83
CA PRO A 126 -9.11 14.20 13.64
C PRO A 126 -7.72 14.02 13.00
N GLY A 127 -6.68 13.70 13.77
CA GLY A 127 -5.33 13.44 13.27
C GLY A 127 -5.25 12.08 12.56
N ALA A 128 -5.88 11.05 13.12
CA ALA A 128 -6.00 9.75 12.46
C ALA A 128 -6.85 9.84 11.17
N GLN A 129 -7.92 10.64 11.20
CA GLN A 129 -8.75 10.92 10.03
C GLN A 129 -7.96 11.64 8.92
N GLU A 130 -7.16 12.66 9.27
CA GLU A 130 -6.31 13.36 8.31
C GLU A 130 -5.28 12.43 7.68
N TYR A 131 -4.62 11.59 8.48
CA TYR A 131 -3.72 10.57 7.97
C TYR A 131 -4.40 9.64 6.96
N ALA A 132 -5.58 9.10 7.31
CA ALA A 132 -6.33 8.21 6.42
C ALA A 132 -6.74 8.91 5.11
N ALA A 133 -7.09 10.20 5.17
CA ALA A 133 -7.36 11.01 3.99
C ALA A 133 -6.10 11.21 3.12
N ASN A 134 -4.95 11.48 3.74
CA ASN A 134 -3.68 11.60 3.02
C ASN A 134 -3.32 10.29 2.32
N GLN A 135 -3.39 9.16 3.03
CA GLN A 135 -3.13 7.85 2.43
C GLN A 135 -4.08 7.57 1.26
N ALA A 136 -5.38 7.82 1.41
CA ALA A 136 -6.33 7.64 0.31
C ALA A 136 -5.94 8.44 -0.94
N ARG A 137 -5.43 9.68 -0.77
CA ARG A 137 -4.93 10.47 -1.89
C ARG A 137 -3.70 9.84 -2.54
N GLU A 138 -2.77 9.32 -1.75
CA GLU A 138 -1.54 8.67 -2.25
C GLU A 138 -1.88 7.40 -3.03
N GLU A 139 -2.76 6.55 -2.49
CA GLU A 139 -3.22 5.34 -3.17
C GLU A 139 -3.97 5.63 -4.47
N ALA A 140 -4.74 6.72 -4.52
CA ALA A 140 -5.37 7.15 -5.77
C ALA A 140 -4.33 7.48 -6.86
N ARG A 141 -3.16 8.04 -6.49
CA ARG A 141 -2.07 8.27 -7.45
C ARG A 141 -1.40 6.97 -7.86
N HIS A 142 -1.24 6.01 -6.95
CA HIS A 142 -0.73 4.69 -7.30
C HIS A 142 -1.64 4.01 -8.32
N VAL A 143 -2.95 3.99 -8.07
CA VAL A 143 -3.95 3.47 -9.00
C VAL A 143 -3.83 4.15 -10.37
N ALA A 144 -3.76 5.48 -10.42
CA ALA A 144 -3.61 6.22 -11.67
C ALA A 144 -2.28 5.91 -12.39
N GLY A 145 -1.17 5.86 -11.65
CA GLY A 145 0.17 5.58 -12.18
C GLY A 145 0.30 4.17 -12.76
N PHE A 146 -0.13 3.15 -12.01
CA PHE A 146 -0.12 1.77 -12.50
C PHE A 146 -1.11 1.55 -13.65
N THR A 147 -2.28 2.18 -13.61
CA THR A 147 -3.23 2.14 -14.74
C THR A 147 -2.59 2.68 -16.02
N ARG A 148 -1.93 3.85 -15.95
CA ARG A 148 -1.24 4.46 -17.09
C ARG A 148 -0.08 3.61 -17.58
N TYR A 149 0.73 3.07 -16.67
CA TYR A 149 1.82 2.17 -17.02
C TYR A 149 1.30 0.95 -17.80
N ILE A 150 0.27 0.29 -17.26
CA ILE A 150 -0.31 -0.89 -17.90
C ILE A 150 -0.90 -0.53 -19.27
N GLN A 151 -1.61 0.60 -19.39
CA GLN A 151 -2.14 1.06 -20.67
C GLN A 151 -1.04 1.26 -21.72
N LYS A 152 0.12 1.78 -21.33
CA LYS A 152 1.24 2.02 -22.25
C LYS A 152 1.98 0.75 -22.69
N ARG A 153 1.99 -0.29 -21.85
CA ARG A 153 2.72 -1.54 -22.14
C ARG A 153 1.83 -2.66 -22.69
N TRP A 154 0.59 -2.75 -22.20
CA TRP A 154 -0.34 -3.83 -22.54
C TRP A 154 -1.75 -3.37 -22.90
N GLY A 155 -2.04 -2.06 -22.88
CA GLY A 155 -3.36 -1.50 -23.21
C GLY A 155 -4.38 -1.53 -22.07
N GLN A 156 -4.47 -2.62 -21.30
CA GLN A 156 -5.45 -2.75 -20.21
C GLN A 156 -4.99 -3.69 -19.09
N PRO A 157 -5.49 -3.52 -17.84
CA PRO A 157 -5.20 -4.44 -16.74
C PRO A 157 -5.90 -5.79 -16.90
N LEU A 158 -5.30 -6.82 -16.33
CA LEU A 158 -5.90 -8.15 -16.23
C LEU A 158 -6.87 -8.24 -15.03
N PRO A 159 -7.82 -9.20 -15.05
CA PRO A 159 -8.66 -9.49 -13.90
C PRO A 159 -7.85 -9.82 -12.65
N VAL A 160 -8.40 -9.42 -11.50
CA VAL A 160 -7.82 -9.68 -10.19
C VAL A 160 -7.70 -11.19 -9.93
N GLY A 161 -6.58 -11.62 -9.36
CA GLY A 161 -6.38 -13.00 -8.93
C GLY A 161 -7.32 -13.37 -7.78
N LYS A 162 -7.77 -14.63 -7.74
CA LYS A 162 -8.75 -15.09 -6.74
C LYS A 162 -8.32 -14.81 -5.30
N THR A 163 -7.06 -15.11 -4.96
CA THR A 163 -6.56 -14.94 -3.59
C THR A 163 -6.58 -13.48 -3.14
N ILE A 164 -6.04 -12.56 -3.97
CA ILE A 164 -6.02 -11.15 -3.60
C ILE A 164 -7.43 -10.57 -3.60
N ALA A 165 -8.32 -10.97 -4.52
CA ALA A 165 -9.72 -10.56 -4.52
C ALA A 165 -10.44 -10.94 -3.22
N THR A 166 -10.23 -12.17 -2.74
CA THR A 166 -10.80 -12.64 -1.47
C THR A 166 -10.27 -11.83 -0.29
N VAL A 167 -8.94 -11.70 -0.16
CA VAL A 167 -8.33 -10.98 0.97
C VAL A 167 -8.77 -9.51 0.97
N LEU A 168 -8.74 -8.84 -0.18
CA LEU A 168 -9.18 -7.45 -0.29
C LEU A 168 -10.67 -7.31 0.02
N GLY A 169 -11.52 -8.21 -0.47
CA GLY A 169 -12.95 -8.22 -0.15
C GLY A 169 -13.20 -8.32 1.36
N ASP A 170 -12.53 -9.25 2.03
CA ASP A 170 -12.66 -9.45 3.48
C ASP A 170 -12.18 -8.23 4.26
N LEU A 171 -11.04 -7.63 3.89
CA LEU A 171 -10.44 -6.48 4.58
C LEU A 171 -11.16 -5.16 4.31
N VAL A 172 -11.66 -4.94 3.09
CA VAL A 172 -12.37 -3.70 2.75
C VAL A 172 -13.78 -3.73 3.35
N SER A 173 -14.45 -4.88 3.37
CA SER A 173 -15.84 -4.98 3.83
C SER A 173 -16.03 -5.30 5.31
N THR A 174 -14.97 -5.69 6.04
CA THR A 174 -15.07 -5.94 7.49
C THR A 174 -15.52 -4.70 8.26
N PRO A 175 -16.47 -4.81 9.22
CA PRO A 175 -16.82 -3.72 10.13
C PRO A 175 -15.75 -3.50 11.22
N GLU A 176 -14.86 -4.46 11.44
CA GLU A 176 -13.87 -4.38 12.50
C GLU A 176 -12.63 -3.57 12.10
N VAL A 177 -12.50 -2.37 12.67
CA VAL A 177 -11.43 -1.42 12.34
C VAL A 177 -10.02 -1.99 12.54
N TYR A 178 -9.80 -2.80 13.58
CA TYR A 178 -8.50 -3.42 13.79
C TYR A 178 -8.12 -4.39 12.66
N LYS A 179 -9.09 -5.11 12.07
CA LYS A 179 -8.84 -5.98 10.90
C LYS A 179 -8.48 -5.14 9.68
N LYS A 180 -9.15 -4.00 9.49
CA LYS A 180 -8.78 -3.04 8.43
C LYS A 180 -7.34 -2.56 8.58
N ILE A 181 -6.99 -2.05 9.76
CA ILE A 181 -5.67 -1.44 10.01
C ILE A 181 -4.57 -2.51 9.93
N VAL A 182 -4.68 -3.61 10.67
CA VAL A 182 -3.63 -4.65 10.66
C VAL A 182 -3.54 -5.32 9.28
N GLY A 183 -4.68 -5.70 8.71
CA GLY A 183 -4.72 -6.40 7.43
C GLY A 183 -4.20 -5.56 6.28
N MET A 184 -4.60 -4.29 6.18
CA MET A 184 -4.08 -3.43 5.12
C MET A 184 -2.63 -3.04 5.39
N GLN A 185 -2.37 -2.40 6.52
CA GLN A 185 -1.13 -1.65 6.73
C GLN A 185 0.07 -2.55 7.04
N MET A 186 -0.15 -3.73 7.64
CA MET A 186 0.94 -4.66 7.93
C MET A 186 1.07 -5.76 6.87
N LEU A 187 -0.05 -6.29 6.37
CA LEU A 187 -0.03 -7.41 5.43
C LEU A 187 -0.04 -6.95 3.98
N ILE A 188 -1.05 -6.21 3.52
CA ILE A 188 -1.13 -5.79 2.11
C ILE A 188 -0.04 -4.78 1.76
N GLU A 189 0.12 -3.72 2.55
CA GLU A 189 1.15 -2.71 2.30
C GLU A 189 2.57 -3.27 2.42
N GLY A 190 2.80 -4.24 3.32
CA GLY A 190 4.08 -4.94 3.44
C GLY A 190 4.41 -5.74 2.18
N LEU A 191 3.43 -6.43 1.60
CA LEU A 191 3.57 -7.16 0.33
C LEU A 191 3.74 -6.21 -0.87
N ALA A 192 3.02 -5.09 -0.88
CA ALA A 192 3.15 -4.05 -1.90
C ALA A 192 4.56 -3.45 -1.88
N MET A 193 5.08 -3.10 -0.71
CA MET A 193 6.45 -2.61 -0.51
C MET A 193 7.49 -3.61 -1.05
N GLY A 194 7.34 -4.90 -0.76
CA GLY A 194 8.22 -5.94 -1.32
C GLY A 194 8.17 -6.01 -2.85
N SER A 195 6.98 -5.87 -3.44
CA SER A 195 6.78 -5.86 -4.89
C SER A 195 7.39 -4.60 -5.53
N PHE A 196 7.16 -3.42 -4.95
CA PHE A 196 7.74 -2.15 -5.40
C PHE A 196 9.27 -2.16 -5.33
N ALA A 197 9.84 -2.65 -4.22
CA ALA A 197 11.29 -2.79 -4.06
C ALA A 197 11.87 -3.75 -5.10
N THR A 198 11.19 -4.87 -5.36
CA THR A 198 11.59 -5.85 -6.38
C THR A 198 11.58 -5.22 -7.77
N PHE A 199 10.50 -4.54 -8.16
CA PHE A 199 10.43 -3.88 -9.46
C PHE A 199 11.46 -2.77 -9.59
N ASN A 200 11.60 -1.91 -8.59
CA ASN A 200 12.62 -0.86 -8.58
C ASN A 200 14.04 -1.41 -8.76
N ALA A 201 14.37 -2.52 -8.09
CA ALA A 201 15.71 -3.09 -8.13
C ALA A 201 15.98 -3.91 -9.40
N LYS A 202 14.97 -4.59 -9.96
CA LYS A 202 15.20 -5.67 -10.94
C LYS A 202 14.60 -5.46 -12.32
N THR A 203 13.56 -4.64 -12.48
CA THR A 203 12.93 -4.47 -13.81
C THR A 203 13.91 -3.90 -14.84
N ASN A 204 13.80 -4.31 -16.09
CA ASN A 204 14.52 -3.69 -17.21
C ASN A 204 13.81 -2.44 -17.75
N ASP A 205 12.51 -2.26 -17.47
CA ASP A 205 11.71 -1.14 -17.96
C ASP A 205 11.96 0.12 -17.11
N PRO A 206 12.52 1.20 -17.68
CA PRO A 206 12.82 2.41 -16.91
C PRO A 206 11.58 3.06 -16.29
N VAL A 207 10.40 2.93 -16.92
CA VAL A 207 9.15 3.50 -16.40
C VAL A 207 8.69 2.72 -15.18
N LEU A 208 8.71 1.38 -15.24
CA LEU A 208 8.33 0.56 -14.08
C LEU A 208 9.30 0.75 -12.91
N ARG A 209 10.60 0.91 -13.22
CA ARG A 209 11.62 1.19 -12.20
C ARG A 209 11.32 2.48 -11.46
N ARG A 210 11.00 3.55 -12.20
CA ARG A 210 10.65 4.86 -11.65
C ARG A 210 9.34 4.82 -10.88
N LEU A 211 8.32 4.17 -11.42
CA LEU A 211 7.03 4.01 -10.73
C LEU A 211 7.18 3.25 -9.41
N GLY A 212 7.96 2.15 -9.40
CA GLY A 212 8.27 1.42 -8.18
C GLY A 212 9.06 2.25 -7.15
N GLN A 213 9.93 3.15 -7.61
CA GLN A 213 10.65 4.09 -6.72
C GLN A 213 9.68 5.08 -6.04
N LEU A 214 8.79 5.68 -6.83
CA LEU A 214 7.83 6.67 -6.36
C LEU A 214 6.84 6.04 -5.38
N GLY A 215 6.30 4.87 -5.73
CA GLY A 215 5.45 4.10 -4.84
C GLY A 215 6.17 3.71 -3.54
N LEU A 216 7.44 3.27 -3.61
CA LEU A 216 8.19 2.89 -2.42
C LEU A 216 8.37 4.05 -1.44
N ALA A 217 8.54 5.28 -1.94
CA ALA A 217 8.62 6.47 -1.10
C ALA A 217 7.33 6.70 -0.30
N ASP A 218 6.16 6.54 -0.92
CA ASP A 218 4.86 6.65 -0.25
C ASP A 218 4.64 5.46 0.73
N LYS A 219 4.93 4.21 0.32
CA LYS A 219 4.72 3.01 1.17
C LYS A 219 5.61 2.98 2.41
N ALA A 220 6.81 3.55 2.35
CA ALA A 220 7.70 3.69 3.50
C ALA A 220 7.09 4.54 4.63
N VAL A 221 6.10 5.36 4.31
CA VAL A 221 5.33 6.20 5.25
C VAL A 221 4.04 5.50 5.68
N HIS A 222 3.44 4.67 4.83
CA HIS A 222 2.22 3.90 5.15
C HIS A 222 2.47 2.77 6.14
N HIS A 223 3.51 1.96 5.91
CA HIS A 223 3.75 0.77 6.73
C HIS A 223 3.99 1.08 8.24
N PRO A 224 4.74 2.14 8.61
CA PRO A 224 4.89 2.54 10.02
C PRO A 224 3.59 2.89 10.75
N PHE A 225 2.51 3.25 10.06
CA PHE A 225 1.22 3.51 10.69
C PHE A 225 0.62 2.23 11.30
N GLY A 226 0.66 1.10 10.57
CA GLY A 226 0.27 -0.20 11.11
C GLY A 226 1.13 -0.63 12.31
N ALA A 227 2.43 -0.34 12.24
CA ALA A 227 3.34 -0.59 13.36
C ALA A 227 3.06 0.29 14.58
N THR A 228 2.71 1.56 14.37
CA THR A 228 2.32 2.51 15.43
C THR A 228 1.04 2.05 16.12
N TRP A 229 0.06 1.57 15.35
CA TRP A 229 -1.15 0.94 15.87
C TRP A 229 -0.82 -0.28 16.72
N ALA A 230 -0.01 -1.20 16.20
CA ALA A 230 0.39 -2.41 16.91
C ALA A 230 1.19 -2.10 18.18
N ALA A 231 2.06 -1.08 18.18
CA ALA A 231 2.83 -0.66 19.34
C ALA A 231 1.94 -0.05 20.43
N GLY A 232 0.97 0.79 20.06
CA GLY A 232 -0.03 1.35 20.98
C GLY A 232 -0.99 0.30 21.53
N THR A 233 -1.20 -0.79 20.78
CA THR A 233 -2.23 -1.80 21.08
C THR A 233 -1.68 -3.06 21.78
N THR A 234 -0.50 -3.52 21.39
CA THR A 234 0.13 -4.76 21.89
C THR A 234 1.44 -4.52 22.65
N GLY A 235 1.89 -3.27 22.76
CA GLY A 235 3.06 -2.93 23.55
C GLY A 235 2.84 -3.15 25.05
N PRO A 236 3.90 -3.46 25.83
CA PRO A 236 3.78 -3.56 27.27
C PRO A 236 3.23 -2.24 27.83
N SER A 237 2.21 -2.33 28.69
CA SER A 237 1.65 -1.19 29.41
C SER A 237 2.81 -0.34 29.94
N ARG A 238 2.83 0.97 29.65
CA ARG A 238 3.79 1.90 30.28
C ARG A 238 3.45 2.04 31.77
N GLY A 239 3.71 1.00 32.54
CA GLY A 239 3.65 0.98 34.00
C GLY A 239 4.89 1.68 34.53
N ALA A 240 4.65 2.73 35.33
CA ALA A 240 5.56 3.43 36.23
C ALA A 240 7.06 3.17 36.05
N ARG A 241 7.80 4.15 35.51
CA ARG A 241 9.25 4.21 35.71
C ARG A 241 9.52 4.17 37.22
N PRO A 242 10.39 3.28 37.73
CA PRO A 242 10.81 3.35 39.12
C PRO A 242 11.55 4.68 39.33
N LYS A 243 11.14 5.47 40.32
CA LYS A 243 11.94 6.60 40.81
C LYS A 243 13.33 6.06 41.13
N LYS A 244 14.35 6.57 40.44
CA LYS A 244 15.74 6.35 40.81
C LYS A 244 15.88 6.71 42.28
N ARG A 245 16.20 5.73 43.13
CA ARG A 245 16.68 6.02 44.48
C ARG A 245 18.06 6.64 44.32
N GLY A 246 18.20 7.86 44.82
CA GLY A 246 19.49 8.54 44.89
C GLY A 246 20.46 7.72 45.75
N ALA A 247 21.72 7.74 45.32
CA ALA A 247 22.87 7.53 46.18
C ALA A 247 23.33 8.91 46.66
#